data_AF-X1HYA7-F1
#
_entry.id   AF-X1HYA7-F1
#
_cell.length_a   1.000
_cell.length_b   1.000
_cell.length_c   1.000
_cell.angle_alpha   90.00
_cell.angle_beta   90.00
_cell.angle_gamma   90.00
#
_symmetry.space_group_name_H-M   'P 1'
#
loop_
_entity.id
_entity.type
_entity.pdbx_description
1 polymer ?
#
loop_
_entity_poly.entity_id
_entity_poly.type
_entity_poly.pdbx_seq_one_letter_code
_entity_poly.pdbx_strand_id
1 'polypeptide(L)'
;MDEFKEKFEFKEKFVEEANDFLQDLEKALLVLENDLGNKSLIEQIFRIMHTLKGNSAMFGFHKIDEFTHRLETVYDLVRNEKLAVSRDLIDITLASVDHLNKIVFSIT
;
A
#
# COMPACT_ATOMS: atom_id res chain seq x y z
N MET A 1 -2.53 31.48 -13.68
CA MET A 1 -2.48 30.30 -14.58
C MET A 1 -1.63 29.18 -13.95
N ASP A 2 -1.11 29.38 -12.74
CA ASP A 2 -0.11 28.52 -12.09
C ASP A 2 -0.69 27.47 -11.13
N GLU A 3 -1.77 27.79 -10.40
CA GLU A 3 -2.35 26.89 -9.38
C GLU A 3 -2.87 25.55 -9.95
N PHE A 4 -3.40 25.57 -11.18
CA PHE A 4 -3.90 24.36 -11.85
C PHE A 4 -2.78 23.43 -12.32
N LYS A 5 -1.64 24.01 -12.70
CA LYS A 5 -0.45 23.29 -13.16
C LYS A 5 0.27 22.65 -11.97
N GLU A 6 0.39 23.40 -10.88
CA GLU A 6 0.99 22.92 -9.63
C GLU A 6 0.22 21.71 -9.07
N LYS A 7 -1.12 21.80 -9.02
CA LYS A 7 -1.98 20.69 -8.58
C LYS A 7 -1.87 19.45 -9.47
N PHE A 8 -1.59 19.63 -10.77
CA PHE A 8 -1.40 18.53 -11.71
C PHE A 8 -0.05 17.85 -11.52
N GLU A 9 1.03 18.62 -11.41
CA GLU A 9 2.39 18.12 -11.14
C GLU A 9 2.45 17.34 -9.81
N PHE A 10 1.74 17.82 -8.77
CA PHE A 10 1.64 17.09 -7.49
C PHE A 10 0.94 15.74 -7.61
N LYS A 11 -0.10 15.64 -8.46
CA LYS A 11 -0.81 14.38 -8.70
C LYS A 11 0.07 13.37 -9.43
N GLU A 12 0.76 13.80 -10.48
CA GLU A 12 1.67 12.93 -11.24
C GLU A 12 2.77 12.39 -10.34
N LYS A 13 3.39 13.25 -9.52
CA LYS A 13 4.41 12.83 -8.55
C LYS A 13 3.86 11.83 -7.53
N PHE A 14 2.65 12.06 -7.00
CA PHE A 14 2.02 11.09 -6.09
C PHE A 14 1.79 9.74 -6.76
N VAL A 15 1.30 9.73 -8.01
CA VAL A 15 1.04 8.49 -8.76
C VAL A 15 2.34 7.73 -9.02
N GLU A 16 3.43 8.42 -9.35
CA GLU A 16 4.76 7.82 -9.50
C GLU A 16 5.24 7.16 -8.20
N GLU A 17 5.24 7.90 -7.08
CA GLU A 17 5.64 7.37 -5.77
C GLU A 17 4.75 6.22 -5.31
N ALA A 18 3.43 6.34 -5.50
CA ALA A 18 2.47 5.30 -5.13
C ALA A 18 2.70 4.02 -5.93
N ASN A 19 3.04 4.12 -7.22
CA ASN A 19 3.37 2.97 -8.06
C ASN A 19 4.63 2.25 -7.56
N ASP A 20 5.67 2.99 -7.18
CA ASP A 20 6.88 2.40 -6.60
C ASP A 20 6.58 1.65 -5.30
N PHE A 21 5.79 2.25 -4.40
CA PHE A 21 5.36 1.58 -3.17
C PHE A 21 4.54 0.33 -3.43
N LEU A 22 3.63 0.35 -4.41
CA LEU A 22 2.79 -0.81 -4.73
C LEU A 22 3.61 -1.95 -5.35
N GLN A 23 4.61 -1.65 -6.18
CA GLN A 23 5.55 -2.65 -6.70
C GLN A 23 6.41 -3.26 -5.60
N ASP A 24 6.91 -2.45 -4.67
CA ASP A 24 7.72 -2.96 -3.56
C ASP A 24 6.88 -3.79 -2.59
N LEU A 25 5.62 -3.40 -2.38
CA LEU A 25 4.65 -4.18 -1.61
C LEU A 25 4.38 -5.54 -2.26
N GLU A 26 4.11 -5.57 -3.57
CA GLU A 26 3.89 -6.81 -4.33
C GLU A 26 5.09 -7.75 -4.22
N LYS A 27 6.31 -7.24 -4.46
CA LYS A 27 7.55 -8.04 -4.32
C LYS A 27 7.69 -8.60 -2.91
N ALA A 28 7.47 -7.79 -1.88
CA ALA A 28 7.58 -8.25 -0.50
C ALA A 28 6.55 -9.33 -0.15
N LEU A 29 5.33 -9.23 -0.68
CA LEU A 29 4.27 -10.23 -0.51
C LEU A 29 4.63 -11.57 -1.16
N LEU A 30 5.15 -11.54 -2.39
CA LEU A 30 5.59 -12.75 -3.12
C LEU A 30 6.75 -13.46 -2.41
N VAL A 31 7.67 -12.69 -1.81
CA VAL A 31 8.74 -13.29 -0.99
C VAL A 31 8.16 -13.86 0.31
N LEU A 32 7.24 -13.15 0.97
CA LEU A 32 6.58 -13.60 2.19
C LEU A 32 5.78 -14.89 1.98
N GLU A 33 5.20 -15.10 0.79
CA GLU A 33 4.47 -16.32 0.44
C GLU A 33 5.33 -17.59 0.59
N ASN A 34 6.63 -17.46 0.32
CA ASN A 34 7.61 -18.53 0.42
C ASN A 34 8.20 -18.68 1.82
N ASP A 35 8.07 -17.66 2.68
CA ASP A 35 8.58 -17.63 4.05
C ASP A 35 7.62 -16.88 4.99
N LEU A 36 6.47 -17.52 5.28
CA LEU A 36 5.39 -16.96 6.11
C LEU A 36 5.84 -16.55 7.53
N GLY A 37 6.95 -17.09 8.03
CA GLY A 37 7.47 -16.76 9.36
C GLY A 37 8.33 -15.50 9.40
N ASN A 38 8.59 -14.87 8.25
CA ASN A 38 9.57 -13.81 8.13
C ASN A 38 9.07 -12.47 8.70
N LYS A 39 9.37 -12.24 9.99
CA LYS A 39 9.03 -10.99 10.69
C LYS A 39 9.60 -9.74 10.02
N SER A 40 10.76 -9.85 9.35
CA SER A 40 11.38 -8.73 8.65
C SER A 40 10.55 -8.30 7.44
N LEU A 41 10.03 -9.27 6.68
CA LEU A 41 9.15 -9.01 5.54
C LEU A 41 7.79 -8.47 5.98
N ILE A 42 7.21 -9.03 7.06
CA ILE A 42 5.95 -8.53 7.64
C ILE A 42 6.09 -7.05 8.03
N GLU A 43 7.17 -6.70 8.72
CA GLU A 43 7.43 -5.32 9.14
C GLU A 43 7.73 -4.40 7.93
N GLN A 44 8.41 -4.90 6.89
CA GLN A 44 8.60 -4.16 5.65
C GLN A 44 7.26 -3.84 4.96
N ILE A 45 6.38 -4.85 4.82
CA ILE A 45 5.04 -4.68 4.23
C ILE A 45 4.23 -3.64 5.01
N PHE A 46 4.24 -3.74 6.35
CA PHE A 46 3.55 -2.78 7.21
C PHE A 46 4.06 -1.34 6.97
N ARG A 47 5.39 -1.14 6.90
CA ARG A 47 5.97 0.19 6.66
C ARG A 47 5.58 0.78 5.31
N ILE A 48 5.56 -0.05 4.25
CA ILE A 48 5.15 0.39 2.92
C ILE A 48 3.69 0.85 2.95
N MET A 49 2.78 0.06 3.54
CA MET A 49 1.37 0.42 3.68
C MET A 49 1.18 1.71 4.49
N HIS A 50 1.90 1.85 5.62
CA HIS A 50 1.84 3.03 6.47
C HIS A 50 2.31 4.30 5.75
N THR A 51 3.34 4.18 4.91
CA THR A 51 3.89 5.29 4.11
C THR A 51 2.90 5.68 3.02
N LEU A 52 2.34 4.71 2.30
CA LEU A 52 1.34 4.95 1.26
C LEU A 52 0.08 5.62 1.84
N LYS A 53 -0.37 5.19 3.02
CA LYS A 53 -1.46 5.84 3.76
C LYS A 53 -1.12 7.30 4.06
N GLY A 54 0.03 7.55 4.70
CA GLY A 54 0.49 8.89 5.06
C GLY A 54 0.57 9.84 3.85
N ASN A 55 1.14 9.36 2.75
CA ASN A 55 1.20 10.11 1.50
C ASN A 55 -0.22 10.40 0.97
N SER A 56 -1.09 9.39 0.88
CA SER A 56 -2.44 9.57 0.36
C SER A 56 -3.30 10.55 1.19
N ALA A 57 -3.14 10.54 2.52
CA ALA A 57 -3.80 11.49 3.41
C ALA A 57 -3.29 12.92 3.22
N MET A 58 -1.98 13.10 3.03
CA MET A 58 -1.37 14.41 2.77
C MET A 58 -1.90 15.07 1.50
N PHE A 59 -2.18 14.28 0.45
CA PHE A 59 -2.77 14.78 -0.80
C PHE A 59 -4.31 14.82 -0.82
N GLY A 60 -4.97 14.37 0.26
CA GLY A 60 -6.43 14.34 0.36
C GLY A 60 -7.11 13.23 -0.45
N PHE A 61 -6.38 12.16 -0.82
CA PHE A 61 -6.92 11.01 -1.52
C PHE A 61 -7.61 10.03 -0.57
N HIS A 62 -8.77 10.43 -0.05
CA HIS A 62 -9.51 9.69 0.99
C HIS A 62 -9.79 8.21 0.65
N LYS A 63 -10.04 7.87 -0.63
CA LYS A 63 -10.27 6.48 -1.03
C LYS A 63 -9.03 5.59 -0.85
N ILE A 64 -7.84 6.13 -1.13
CA ILE A 64 -6.58 5.40 -0.97
C ILE A 64 -6.23 5.30 0.51
N ASP A 65 -6.39 6.40 1.27
CA ASP A 65 -6.17 6.44 2.71
C ASP A 65 -7.03 5.40 3.44
N GLU A 66 -8.34 5.38 3.18
CA GLU A 66 -9.25 4.43 3.82
C GLU A 66 -8.94 2.97 3.46
N PHE A 67 -8.55 2.72 2.22
CA PHE A 67 -8.22 1.37 1.76
C PHE A 67 -6.89 0.87 2.34
N THR A 68 -5.85 1.70 2.31
CA THR A 68 -4.53 1.38 2.87
C THR A 68 -4.59 1.22 4.38
N HIS A 69 -5.41 2.01 5.08
CA HIS A 69 -5.63 1.87 6.52
C HIS A 69 -6.23 0.51 6.90
N ARG A 70 -7.16 -0.04 6.10
CA ARG A 70 -7.71 -1.39 6.34
C ARG A 70 -6.63 -2.47 6.22
N LEU A 71 -5.81 -2.40 5.19
CA LEU A 71 -4.68 -3.35 5.03
C LEU A 71 -3.65 -3.19 6.14
N GLU A 72 -3.29 -1.95 6.48
CA GLU A 72 -2.36 -1.66 7.59
C GLU A 72 -2.86 -2.24 8.91
N THR A 73 -4.16 -2.15 9.19
CA THR A 73 -4.77 -2.73 10.40
C THR A 73 -4.61 -4.25 10.42
N VAL A 74 -4.79 -4.93 9.29
CA VAL A 74 -4.58 -6.38 9.21
C VAL A 74 -3.12 -6.74 9.48
N TYR A 75 -2.17 -6.04 8.86
CA TYR A 75 -0.75 -6.29 9.07
C TYR A 75 -0.24 -5.84 10.45
N ASP A 76 -0.91 -4.89 11.10
CA ASP A 76 -0.69 -4.58 12.52
C ASP A 76 -1.06 -5.76 13.42
N LEU A 77 -2.16 -6.46 13.14
CA LEU A 77 -2.51 -7.69 13.86
C LEU A 77 -1.48 -8.79 13.61
N VAL A 78 -1.00 -8.92 12.37
CA VAL A 78 0.00 -9.94 11.99
C VAL A 78 1.32 -9.72 12.74
N ARG A 79 1.88 -8.51 12.72
CA ARG A 79 3.16 -8.22 13.40
C ARG A 79 3.08 -8.34 14.92
N ASN A 80 1.89 -8.12 15.49
CA ASN A 80 1.62 -8.31 16.91
C ASN A 80 1.25 -9.76 17.28
N GLU A 81 1.41 -10.72 16.35
CA GLU A 81 1.12 -12.14 16.54
C GLU A 81 -0.35 -12.43 16.93
N LYS A 82 -1.26 -11.48 16.67
CA LYS A 82 -2.71 -11.62 16.90
C LYS A 82 -3.43 -12.28 15.72
N LEU A 83 -2.79 -12.31 14.56
CA LEU A 83 -3.26 -12.97 13.34
C LEU A 83 -2.08 -13.70 12.69
N ALA A 84 -2.25 -14.99 12.36
CA ALA A 84 -1.23 -15.71 11.61
C ALA A 84 -1.31 -15.30 10.13
N VAL A 85 -0.15 -15.07 9.51
CA VAL A 85 -0.11 -14.91 8.05
C VAL A 85 -0.33 -16.27 7.38
N SER A 86 -1.16 -16.27 6.35
CA SER A 86 -1.48 -17.44 5.53
C SER A 86 -1.35 -17.08 4.05
N ARG A 87 -1.31 -18.08 3.18
CA ARG A 87 -1.35 -17.86 1.73
C ARG A 87 -2.63 -17.13 1.30
N ASP A 88 -3.78 -17.53 1.86
CA ASP A 88 -5.05 -16.84 1.59
C ASP A 88 -5.00 -15.35 1.96
N LEU A 89 -4.34 -14.98 3.07
CA LEU A 89 -4.15 -13.59 3.44
C LEU A 89 -3.26 -12.85 2.44
N ILE A 90 -2.19 -13.49 1.97
CA ILE A 90 -1.30 -12.93 0.96
C ILE A 90 -2.03 -12.74 -0.37
N ASP A 91 -2.80 -13.73 -0.84
CA ASP A 91 -3.59 -13.65 -2.06
C ASP A 91 -4.62 -12.51 -2.01
N ILE A 92 -5.33 -12.38 -0.88
CA ILE A 92 -6.26 -11.27 -0.65
C ILE A 92 -5.50 -9.93 -0.67
N THR A 93 -4.30 -9.89 -0.10
CA THR A 93 -3.49 -8.66 -0.08
C THR A 93 -2.98 -8.31 -1.47
N LEU A 94 -2.53 -9.28 -2.27
CA LEU A 94 -2.14 -9.08 -3.68
C LEU A 94 -3.32 -8.56 -4.51
N ALA A 95 -4.50 -9.17 -4.39
CA ALA A 95 -5.72 -8.67 -5.03
C ALA A 95 -6.08 -7.24 -4.57
N SER A 96 -5.76 -6.90 -3.33
CA SER A 96 -5.94 -5.56 -2.79
C SER A 96 -4.93 -4.55 -3.35
N VAL A 97 -3.69 -4.96 -3.59
CA VAL A 97 -2.66 -4.18 -4.29
C VAL A 97 -3.10 -3.90 -5.73
N ASP A 98 -3.62 -4.90 -6.45
CA ASP A 98 -4.17 -4.71 -7.80
C ASP A 98 -5.32 -3.70 -7.82
N HIS A 99 -6.17 -3.73 -6.80
CA HIS A 99 -7.26 -2.77 -6.65
C HIS A 99 -6.74 -1.35 -6.36
N LEU A 100 -5.76 -1.23 -5.46
CA LEU A 100 -5.10 0.05 -5.17
C LEU A 100 -4.46 0.66 -6.40
N ASN A 101 -3.74 -0.15 -7.20
CA ASN A 101 -3.18 0.28 -8.47
C ASN A 101 -4.25 0.92 -9.36
N LYS A 102 -5.41 0.27 -9.54
CA LYS A 102 -6.52 0.82 -10.33
C LYS A 102 -7.06 2.14 -9.79
N ILE A 103 -7.13 2.31 -8.46
CA ILE A 103 -7.55 3.57 -7.85
C ILE A 103 -6.50 4.66 -8.11
N VAL A 104 -5.22 4.36 -7.90
CA VAL A 104 -4.11 5.31 -8.11
C VAL A 104 -4.08 5.80 -9.55
N PHE A 105 -4.13 4.90 -10.53
CA PHE A 105 -4.16 5.26 -11.96
C PHE A 105 -5.43 6.01 -12.39
N SER A 106 -6.50 6.01 -11.59
CA SER A 106 -7.71 6.80 -11.88
C SER A 106 -7.61 8.27 -11.45
N ILE A 107 -6.53 8.67 -10.77
CA ILE A 107 -6.30 10.04 -10.27
C ILE A 107 -5.80 10.99 -11.38
N THR A 108 -5.07 10.42 -12.35
CA THR A 108 -4.49 11.07 -13.53
C THR A 108 -5.44 11.01 -14.71
#